data_AF-A0A9D4G249-F1
#
_entry.id   AF-A0A9D4G249-F1
#
_cell.length_a   1.000
_cell.length_b   1.000
_cell.length_c   1.000
_cell.angle_alpha   90.00
_cell.angle_beta   90.00
_cell.angle_gamma   90.00
#
_symmetry.space_group_name_H-M   'P 1'
#
loop_
_entity.id
_entity.type
_entity.pdbx_description
1 polymer ?
#
loop_
_entity_poly.entity_id
_entity_poly.type
_entity_poly.pdbx_seq_one_letter_code
_entity_poly.pdbx_strand_id
1 'polypeptide(L)'
;MKRAGPLEWFYREEQTVEENKFRWIEKGDPIDIVSKVADNMQLYPPQDFLTGNKLFFQYDPQVIIDCMEHLTVDNCNVTVLSSNFTESECSKTEYWFGTNYSMEDITMDMKRQWTGGISNGELYLPKPNSFISSDFDLKEVPPADLTQFPVLINSLSQAKLFYKKDTKFNVPKGYVKYHLKSPMVYESPKSLALFNLFVAILYQNISEPTYPALLAGYEITTTSDSTQTGLILAVDGFDNKLKEVLILVVDLLVHFSCTDDMFESIKAEQKKGYHNAIIKPDEVAKMLRWVLTEPHYITHIDRYQVIDSLTRADLMDFVDRYLRNLVIKSLIMGNYSKQEAIDIHNMVLSKLPQQNPLEETVFQTHDLVHKLPQSSHYCQVPSLNPEGTISCIVNYYHSRPGDLKKTCLNSLLQAS
;
A
#
# COMPACT_ATOMS: atom_id res chain seq x y z
N MET A 1 -23.22 8.30 16.97
CA MET A 1 -23.20 9.71 16.49
C MET A 1 -24.40 10.49 17.01
N LYS A 2 -25.63 10.34 16.50
CA LYS A 2 -26.83 11.12 16.95
C LYS A 2 -27.02 11.18 18.48
N ARG A 3 -26.83 10.06 19.19
CA ARG A 3 -26.95 10.01 20.66
C ARG A 3 -25.87 10.81 21.41
N ALA A 4 -24.65 10.86 20.88
CA ALA A 4 -23.54 11.56 21.51
C ALA A 4 -23.51 13.05 21.14
N GLY A 5 -24.12 13.40 20.01
CA GLY A 5 -24.06 14.75 19.45
C GLY A 5 -22.68 15.08 18.84
N PRO A 6 -22.51 16.31 18.32
CA PRO A 6 -21.23 16.81 17.86
C PRO A 6 -20.19 16.88 18.98
N LEU A 7 -18.94 16.53 18.67
CA LEU A 7 -17.85 16.46 19.63
C LEU A 7 -16.81 17.54 19.30
N GLU A 8 -16.78 18.61 20.09
CA GLU A 8 -15.83 19.71 19.82
C GLU A 8 -14.38 19.25 19.89
N TRP A 9 -14.03 18.40 20.87
CA TRP A 9 -12.67 17.88 21.00
C TRP A 9 -12.20 17.13 19.73
N PHE A 10 -13.11 16.41 19.06
CA PHE A 10 -12.80 15.68 17.83
C PHE A 10 -12.60 16.65 16.66
N TYR A 11 -13.43 17.70 16.57
CA TYR A 11 -13.22 18.77 15.60
C TYR A 11 -11.85 19.45 15.79
N ARG A 12 -11.48 19.77 17.03
CA ARG A 12 -10.18 20.40 17.36
C ARG A 12 -9.00 19.48 17.05
N GLU A 13 -9.20 18.18 17.21
CA GLU A 13 -8.22 17.16 16.83
C GLU A 13 -7.96 17.18 15.31
N GLU A 14 -9.01 17.08 14.50
CA GLU A 14 -8.91 17.17 13.02
C GLU A 14 -8.35 18.52 12.56
N GLN A 15 -8.76 19.62 13.20
CA GLN A 15 -8.21 20.95 12.95
C GLN A 15 -6.68 20.98 13.15
N THR A 16 -6.20 20.43 14.27
CA THR A 16 -4.77 20.37 14.59
C THR A 16 -4.02 19.51 13.57
N VAL A 17 -4.59 18.37 13.17
CA VAL A 17 -4.02 17.47 12.18
C VAL A 17 -3.83 18.18 10.83
N GLU A 18 -4.87 18.84 10.31
CA GLU A 18 -4.80 19.51 9.02
C GLU A 18 -3.92 20.78 9.05
N GLU A 19 -3.90 21.51 10.17
CA GLU A 19 -2.96 22.62 10.38
C GLU A 19 -1.50 22.13 10.31
N ASN A 20 -1.18 21.02 10.98
CA ASN A 20 0.15 20.42 10.94
C ASN A 20 0.52 19.94 9.53
N LYS A 21 -0.38 19.22 8.85
CA LYS A 21 -0.17 18.77 7.46
C LYS A 21 0.06 19.95 6.52
N PHE A 22 -0.70 21.04 6.66
CA PHE A 22 -0.56 22.23 5.84
C PHE A 22 0.74 22.98 6.11
N ARG A 23 1.10 23.17 7.39
CA ARG A 23 2.33 23.87 7.81
C ARG A 23 3.60 23.19 7.27
N TRP A 24 3.59 21.86 7.23
CA TRP A 24 4.73 21.03 6.82
C TRP A 24 4.52 20.32 5.48
N ILE A 25 3.66 20.90 4.62
CA ILE A 25 3.42 20.36 3.30
C ILE A 25 4.68 20.46 2.44
N GLU A 26 5.03 19.37 1.78
CA GLU A 26 6.15 19.36 0.84
C GLU A 26 5.71 19.93 -0.51
N LYS A 27 6.68 20.49 -1.23
CA LYS A 27 6.42 21.02 -2.57
C LYS A 27 6.14 19.85 -3.52
N GLY A 28 4.87 19.69 -3.92
CA GLY A 28 4.43 18.74 -4.93
C GLY A 28 4.71 19.18 -6.36
N ASP A 29 4.15 18.42 -7.32
CA ASP A 29 4.25 18.75 -8.73
C ASP A 29 3.59 20.10 -9.04
N PRO A 30 4.27 21.03 -9.73
CA PRO A 30 3.68 22.29 -10.14
C PRO A 30 2.35 22.17 -10.90
N ILE A 31 2.14 21.11 -11.69
CA ILE A 31 0.91 20.92 -12.46
C ILE A 31 -0.29 20.68 -11.54
N ASP A 32 -0.11 19.82 -10.53
CA ASP A 32 -1.14 19.48 -9.56
C ASP A 32 -1.49 20.69 -8.69
N ILE A 33 -0.47 21.47 -8.31
CA ILE A 33 -0.65 22.70 -7.53
C ILE A 33 -1.48 23.72 -8.30
N VAL A 34 -1.14 24.00 -9.56
CA VAL A 34 -1.88 24.99 -10.36
C VAL A 34 -3.31 24.53 -10.61
N SER A 35 -3.50 23.25 -10.92
CA SER A 35 -4.84 22.67 -11.11
C SER A 35 -5.70 22.84 -9.85
N LYS A 36 -5.19 22.42 -8.68
CA LYS A 36 -5.91 22.48 -7.42
C LYS A 36 -6.23 23.92 -6.99
N VAL A 37 -5.32 24.86 -7.23
CA VAL A 37 -5.56 26.27 -6.91
C VAL A 37 -6.63 26.86 -7.84
N ALA A 38 -6.59 26.54 -9.15
CA ALA A 38 -7.61 27.01 -10.09
C ALA A 38 -9.03 26.55 -9.72
N ASP A 39 -9.17 25.31 -9.23
CA ASP A 39 -10.44 24.80 -8.70
C ASP A 39 -10.88 25.58 -7.45
N ASN A 40 -9.95 25.79 -6.51
CA ASN A 40 -10.23 26.56 -5.30
C ASN A 40 -10.67 28.01 -5.59
N MET A 41 -10.17 28.61 -6.67
CA MET A 41 -10.56 29.97 -7.08
C MET A 41 -12.03 30.10 -7.46
N GLN A 42 -12.72 29.00 -7.77
CA GLN A 42 -14.15 28.99 -8.07
C GLN A 42 -15.03 28.92 -6.81
N LEU A 43 -14.47 28.47 -5.68
CA LEU A 43 -15.23 28.12 -4.47
C LEU A 43 -14.92 29.02 -3.27
N TYR A 44 -13.68 29.52 -3.17
CA TYR A 44 -13.19 30.23 -1.99
C TYR A 44 -12.81 31.67 -2.32
N PRO A 45 -12.83 32.60 -1.35
CA PRO A 45 -12.33 33.95 -1.57
C PRO A 45 -10.78 33.97 -1.73
N PRO A 46 -10.19 35.04 -2.28
CA PRO A 46 -8.77 35.08 -2.63
C PRO A 46 -7.79 34.74 -1.51
N GLN A 47 -8.10 35.13 -0.26
CA GLN A 47 -7.26 34.81 0.90
C GLN A 47 -7.22 33.31 1.24
N ASP A 48 -8.21 32.53 0.77
CA ASP A 48 -8.38 31.12 1.10
C ASP A 48 -8.10 30.18 -0.09
N PHE A 49 -7.56 30.68 -1.20
CA PHE A 49 -7.22 29.83 -2.36
C PHE A 49 -6.28 28.66 -2.02
N LEU A 50 -5.43 28.80 -1.00
CA LEU A 50 -4.50 27.74 -0.57
C LEU A 50 -5.00 26.91 0.62
N THR A 51 -5.90 27.47 1.43
CA THR A 51 -6.30 26.96 2.74
C THR A 51 -7.75 26.49 2.79
N GLY A 52 -8.63 27.02 1.94
CA GLY A 52 -10.08 26.86 2.02
C GLY A 52 -10.57 25.42 1.95
N ASN A 53 -9.90 24.56 1.18
CA ASN A 53 -10.20 23.13 1.10
C ASN A 53 -9.33 22.24 2.00
N LYS A 54 -8.57 22.82 2.93
CA LYS A 54 -7.65 22.09 3.81
C LYS A 54 -7.88 22.37 5.29
N LEU A 55 -8.01 23.65 5.64
CA LEU A 55 -8.06 24.06 7.04
C LEU A 55 -9.49 24.11 7.57
N PHE A 56 -9.59 23.86 8.87
CA PHE A 56 -10.80 23.98 9.65
C PHE A 56 -10.78 25.35 10.33
N PHE A 57 -11.81 26.19 10.08
CA PHE A 57 -11.82 27.57 10.57
C PHE A 57 -12.73 27.78 11.79
N GLN A 58 -13.99 27.35 11.69
CA GLN A 58 -15.00 27.53 12.72
C GLN A 58 -15.71 26.22 13.04
N TYR A 59 -15.76 25.87 14.33
CA TYR A 59 -16.60 24.80 14.83
C TYR A 59 -18.04 25.31 14.94
N ASP A 60 -18.94 24.72 14.16
CA ASP A 60 -20.37 24.94 14.26
C ASP A 60 -21.08 23.60 14.49
N PRO A 61 -21.50 23.29 15.74
CA PRO A 61 -22.20 22.05 16.03
C PRO A 61 -23.57 21.96 15.34
N GLN A 62 -24.21 23.09 15.01
CA GLN A 62 -25.53 23.08 14.38
C GLN A 62 -25.45 22.52 12.96
N VAL A 63 -24.44 22.93 12.18
CA VAL A 63 -24.20 22.38 10.84
C VAL A 63 -24.02 20.86 10.88
N ILE A 64 -23.29 20.35 11.88
CA ILE A 64 -23.08 18.90 12.05
C ILE A 64 -24.41 18.20 12.41
N ILE A 65 -25.23 18.82 13.27
CA ILE A 65 -26.57 18.32 13.62
C ILE A 65 -27.46 18.28 12.39
N ASP A 66 -27.54 19.36 11.64
CA ASP A 66 -28.37 19.48 10.44
C ASP A 66 -27.97 18.41 9.41
N CYS A 67 -26.67 18.20 9.16
CA CYS A 67 -26.20 17.12 8.30
C CYS A 67 -26.59 15.73 8.83
N MET A 68 -26.46 15.50 10.14
CA MET A 68 -26.86 14.21 10.75
C MET A 68 -28.37 13.97 10.64
N GLU A 69 -29.20 15.00 10.68
CA GLU A 69 -30.66 14.88 10.53
C GLU A 69 -31.05 14.32 9.16
N HIS A 70 -30.25 14.58 8.12
CA HIS A 70 -30.44 13.99 6.78
C HIS A 70 -30.00 12.53 6.66
N LEU A 71 -29.22 12.00 7.61
CA LEU A 71 -28.82 10.60 7.65
C LEU A 71 -29.95 9.73 8.22
N THR A 72 -30.97 9.48 7.40
CA THR A 72 -32.16 8.66 7.74
C THR A 72 -32.39 7.58 6.70
N VAL A 73 -33.14 6.54 7.11
CA VAL A 73 -33.54 5.44 6.24
C VAL A 73 -34.41 5.93 5.07
N ASP A 74 -35.19 6.98 5.28
CA ASP A 74 -36.04 7.55 4.22
C ASP A 74 -35.27 8.44 3.23
N ASN A 75 -34.03 8.80 3.55
CA ASN A 75 -33.17 9.66 2.72
C ASN A 75 -31.90 8.93 2.27
N CYS A 76 -31.94 7.60 2.15
CA CYS A 76 -30.81 6.80 1.67
C CYS A 76 -31.10 6.10 0.34
N ASN A 77 -30.05 5.88 -0.43
CA ASN A 77 -30.02 4.98 -1.58
C ASN A 77 -29.05 3.85 -1.27
N VAL A 78 -29.46 2.61 -1.51
CA VAL A 78 -28.61 1.43 -1.29
C VAL A 78 -28.31 0.79 -2.64
N THR A 79 -27.04 0.64 -2.96
CA THR A 79 -26.58 -0.04 -4.18
C THR A 79 -25.85 -1.31 -3.79
N VAL A 80 -26.30 -2.45 -4.30
CA VAL A 80 -25.68 -3.76 -4.09
C VAL A 80 -25.06 -4.23 -5.39
N LEU A 81 -23.74 -4.42 -5.39
CA LEU A 81 -22.99 -4.95 -6.53
C LEU A 81 -22.60 -6.40 -6.21
N SER A 82 -23.04 -7.35 -7.03
CA SER A 82 -22.72 -8.77 -6.85
C SER A 82 -22.68 -9.49 -8.20
N SER A 83 -21.71 -10.39 -8.37
CA SER A 83 -21.63 -11.28 -9.52
C SER A 83 -22.66 -12.41 -9.49
N ASN A 84 -23.41 -12.55 -8.38
CA ASN A 84 -24.44 -13.58 -8.23
C ASN A 84 -25.77 -13.16 -8.85
N PHE A 85 -25.97 -11.88 -9.18
CA PHE A 85 -27.16 -11.45 -9.90
C PHE A 85 -27.05 -11.87 -11.35
N THR A 86 -28.04 -12.63 -11.80
CA THR A 86 -28.19 -13.05 -13.19
C THR A 86 -28.82 -11.94 -14.03
N GLU A 87 -28.62 -11.95 -15.35
CA GLU A 87 -29.28 -11.00 -16.25
C GLU A 87 -30.81 -11.05 -16.14
N SER A 88 -31.38 -12.22 -15.83
CA SER A 88 -32.82 -12.39 -15.58
C SER A 88 -33.33 -11.68 -14.33
N GLU A 89 -32.47 -11.38 -13.36
CA GLU A 89 -32.80 -10.61 -12.14
C GLU A 89 -32.62 -9.10 -12.36
N CYS A 90 -31.95 -8.70 -13.44
CA CYS A 90 -31.72 -7.32 -13.84
C CYS A 90 -32.75 -6.90 -14.90
N SER A 91 -33.71 -6.08 -14.49
CA SER A 91 -34.82 -5.63 -15.35
C SER A 91 -34.46 -4.47 -16.29
N LYS A 92 -33.29 -3.84 -16.09
CA LYS A 92 -32.85 -2.65 -16.81
C LYS A 92 -31.41 -2.77 -17.27
N THR A 93 -31.09 -2.01 -18.30
CA THR A 93 -29.74 -1.88 -18.85
C THR A 93 -29.40 -0.41 -18.96
N GLU A 94 -28.27 0.00 -18.40
CA GLU A 94 -27.76 1.36 -18.52
C GLU A 94 -27.31 1.63 -19.97
N TYR A 95 -27.54 2.85 -20.46
CA TYR A 95 -27.45 3.18 -21.87
C TYR A 95 -26.02 3.19 -22.43
N TRP A 96 -25.05 3.71 -21.68
CA TRP A 96 -23.69 3.95 -22.20
C TRP A 96 -22.77 2.73 -22.08
N PHE A 97 -22.83 2.04 -20.94
CA PHE A 97 -21.95 0.91 -20.63
C PHE A 97 -22.66 -0.43 -20.74
N GLY A 98 -23.98 -0.44 -20.97
CA GLY A 98 -24.75 -1.69 -21.04
C GLY A 98 -24.83 -2.41 -19.69
N THR A 99 -24.60 -1.71 -18.57
CA THR A 99 -24.62 -2.34 -17.24
C THR A 99 -26.03 -2.77 -16.88
N ASN A 100 -26.22 -4.07 -16.64
CA ASN A 100 -27.49 -4.63 -16.21
C ASN A 100 -27.73 -4.34 -14.72
N TYR A 101 -28.92 -3.83 -14.39
CA TYR A 101 -29.31 -3.50 -13.02
C TYR A 101 -30.82 -3.62 -12.80
N SER A 102 -31.23 -3.63 -11.54
CA SER A 102 -32.63 -3.47 -11.12
C SER A 102 -32.72 -2.34 -10.09
N MET A 103 -33.92 -1.76 -9.97
CA MET A 103 -34.23 -0.79 -8.92
C MET A 103 -35.53 -1.19 -8.26
N GLU A 104 -35.50 -1.22 -6.93
CA GLU A 104 -36.64 -1.56 -6.09
C GLU A 104 -36.71 -0.55 -4.94
N ASP A 105 -37.93 -0.24 -4.52
CA ASP A 105 -38.14 0.58 -3.33
C ASP A 105 -37.80 -0.22 -2.08
N ILE A 106 -37.13 0.43 -1.11
CA ILE A 106 -36.88 -0.17 0.20
C ILE A 106 -38.23 -0.46 0.87
N THR A 107 -38.49 -1.74 1.13
CA THR A 107 -39.77 -2.20 1.69
C THR A 107 -40.01 -1.61 3.09
N MET A 108 -41.28 -1.45 3.46
CA MET A 108 -41.65 -0.93 4.79
C MET A 108 -41.11 -1.79 5.94
N ASP A 109 -41.01 -3.11 5.74
CA ASP A 109 -40.45 -4.00 6.76
C ASP A 109 -38.94 -3.79 6.93
N MET A 110 -38.19 -3.61 5.84
CA MET A 110 -36.77 -3.22 5.92
C MET A 110 -36.60 -1.85 6.60
N LYS A 111 -37.44 -0.88 6.24
CA LYS A 111 -37.41 0.45 6.88
C LYS A 111 -37.63 0.37 8.38
N ARG A 112 -38.61 -0.42 8.82
CA ARG A 112 -38.91 -0.66 10.25
C ARG A 112 -37.72 -1.32 10.95
N GLN A 113 -37.12 -2.34 10.34
CA GLN A 113 -35.95 -3.03 10.90
C GLN A 113 -34.75 -2.07 11.05
N TRP A 114 -34.47 -1.24 10.06
CA TRP A 114 -33.32 -0.33 10.09
C TRP A 114 -33.53 0.87 11.02
N THR A 115 -34.77 1.36 11.14
CA THR A 115 -35.11 2.50 12.02
C THR A 115 -34.98 2.14 13.51
N GLY A 116 -35.16 0.87 13.87
CA GLY A 116 -35.01 0.38 15.25
C GLY A 116 -33.60 0.57 15.83
N GLY A 117 -32.60 0.81 14.97
CA GLY A 117 -31.21 1.01 15.36
C GLY A 117 -30.55 -0.28 15.85
N ILE A 118 -29.25 -0.39 15.64
CA ILE A 118 -28.45 -1.49 16.16
C ILE A 118 -27.97 -1.08 17.56
N SER A 119 -28.51 -1.70 18.62
CA SER A 119 -27.94 -1.58 19.98
C SER A 119 -26.84 -2.61 20.17
N ASN A 120 -25.79 -2.53 19.36
CA ASN A 120 -24.64 -3.40 19.53
C ASN A 120 -23.60 -2.68 20.39
N GLY A 121 -23.21 -3.29 21.51
CA GLY A 121 -22.18 -2.77 22.42
C GLY A 121 -20.79 -2.67 21.78
N GLU A 122 -20.65 -3.16 20.56
CA GLU A 122 -19.45 -3.10 19.73
C GLU A 122 -19.26 -1.73 19.03
N LEU A 123 -20.27 -0.86 18.99
CA LEU A 123 -20.15 0.47 18.39
C LEU A 123 -19.82 1.52 19.45
N TYR A 124 -18.63 2.11 19.37
CA TYR A 124 -18.16 3.16 20.26
C TYR A 124 -17.52 4.32 19.48
N LEU A 125 -17.46 5.49 20.12
CA LEU A 125 -16.75 6.63 19.57
C LEU A 125 -15.24 6.40 19.61
N PRO A 126 -14.47 6.94 18.63
CA PRO A 126 -13.03 6.84 18.66
C PRO A 126 -12.47 7.47 19.95
N LYS A 127 -11.35 6.92 20.42
CA LYS A 127 -10.55 7.51 21.48
C LYS A 127 -9.68 8.64 20.89
N PRO A 128 -9.23 9.61 21.69
CA PRO A 128 -8.27 10.63 21.25
C PRO A 128 -7.05 9.99 20.59
N ASN A 129 -6.62 10.56 19.47
CA ASN A 129 -5.56 9.99 18.65
C ASN A 129 -4.16 10.25 19.24
N SER A 130 -3.51 9.19 19.72
CA SER A 130 -2.19 9.27 20.35
C SER A 130 -1.02 9.50 19.38
N PHE A 131 -1.25 9.44 18.07
CA PHE A 131 -0.21 9.61 17.05
C PHE A 131 -0.05 11.04 16.55
N ILE A 132 -0.90 11.97 16.98
CA ILE A 132 -0.78 13.37 16.61
C ILE A 132 0.54 13.93 17.14
N SER A 133 1.37 14.42 16.21
CA SER A 133 2.68 14.97 16.53
C SER A 133 2.52 16.29 17.29
N SER A 134 3.30 16.45 18.37
CA SER A 134 3.36 17.69 19.15
C SER A 134 4.73 18.36 19.10
N ASP A 135 5.74 17.65 18.59
CA ASP A 135 7.11 18.14 18.42
C ASP A 135 7.43 18.21 16.91
N PHE A 136 8.02 19.32 16.51
CA PHE A 136 8.37 19.63 15.13
C PHE A 136 9.78 20.24 15.03
N ASP A 137 10.60 20.09 16.06
CA ASP A 137 11.94 20.63 16.10
C ASP A 137 12.86 19.90 15.11
N LEU A 138 13.64 20.68 14.35
CA LEU A 138 14.62 20.12 13.44
C LEU A 138 15.89 19.76 14.19
N LYS A 139 16.33 18.51 14.05
CA LYS A 139 17.51 18.00 14.74
C LYS A 139 18.77 18.48 14.03
N GLU A 140 19.63 19.15 14.79
CA GLU A 140 20.99 19.48 14.36
C GLU A 140 21.89 18.25 14.45
N VAL A 141 22.78 18.10 13.47
CA VAL A 141 23.75 17.00 13.43
C VAL A 141 25.16 17.55 13.12
N PRO A 142 26.23 16.87 13.55
CA PRO A 142 27.58 17.29 13.23
C PRO A 142 27.81 17.39 11.71
N PRO A 143 28.66 18.32 11.22
CA PRO A 143 28.96 18.44 9.79
C PRO A 143 29.45 17.16 9.12
N ALA A 144 30.10 16.27 9.89
CA ALA A 144 30.57 14.97 9.41
C ALA A 144 29.44 14.00 9.02
N ASP A 145 28.22 14.18 9.55
CA ASP A 145 27.05 13.36 9.25
C ASP A 145 26.21 13.92 8.09
N LEU A 146 26.58 15.09 7.56
CA LEU A 146 25.92 15.72 6.41
C LEU A 146 26.48 15.17 5.09
N THR A 147 25.85 14.12 4.57
CA THR A 147 26.27 13.45 3.33
C THR A 147 25.35 13.77 2.16
N GLN A 148 25.92 13.85 0.95
CA GLN A 148 25.14 14.09 -0.28
C GLN A 148 24.17 12.92 -0.59
N PHE A 149 24.66 11.69 -0.37
CA PHE A 149 23.93 10.44 -0.63
C PHE A 149 23.82 9.61 0.66
N PRO A 150 22.88 8.64 0.73
CA PRO A 150 22.82 7.72 1.83
C PRO A 150 24.13 6.94 2.00
N VAL A 151 24.58 6.82 3.25
CA VAL A 151 25.82 6.11 3.61
C VAL A 151 25.53 4.90 4.47
N LEU A 152 26.30 3.82 4.29
CA LEU A 152 26.22 2.63 5.12
C LEU A 152 26.84 2.93 6.48
N ILE A 153 26.03 2.88 7.54
CA ILE A 153 26.46 3.22 8.91
C ILE A 153 26.46 2.03 9.87
N ASN A 154 25.77 0.94 9.51
CA ASN A 154 25.84 -0.33 10.22
C ASN A 154 25.80 -1.48 9.20
N SER A 155 26.69 -2.46 9.35
CA SER A 155 26.78 -3.62 8.48
C SER A 155 27.06 -4.87 9.29
N LEU A 156 26.02 -5.64 9.55
CA LEU A 156 26.07 -7.01 10.02
C LEU A 156 26.04 -7.96 8.81
N SER A 157 26.33 -9.26 9.02
CA SER A 157 26.31 -10.25 7.94
C SER A 157 24.95 -10.34 7.23
N GLN A 158 23.85 -10.15 7.97
CA GLN A 158 22.48 -10.31 7.48
C GLN A 158 21.65 -9.02 7.52
N ALA A 159 22.20 -7.91 8.04
CA ALA A 159 21.48 -6.65 8.18
C ALA A 159 22.38 -5.46 7.82
N LYS A 160 21.88 -4.57 6.97
CA LYS A 160 22.55 -3.33 6.56
C LYS A 160 21.66 -2.13 6.81
N LEU A 161 22.26 -1.07 7.35
CA LEU A 161 21.61 0.22 7.59
C LEU A 161 22.27 1.33 6.79
N PHE A 162 21.50 1.89 5.87
CA PHE A 162 21.82 3.13 5.18
C PHE A 162 21.14 4.30 5.90
N TYR A 163 21.87 5.41 6.02
CA TYR A 163 21.38 6.61 6.68
C TYR A 163 21.64 7.86 5.85
N LYS A 164 20.71 8.81 5.93
CA LYS A 164 20.88 10.16 5.39
C LYS A 164 20.06 11.20 6.18
N LYS A 165 20.71 12.23 6.74
CA LYS A 165 20.01 13.41 7.24
C LYS A 165 19.34 14.17 6.09
N ASP A 166 18.08 14.57 6.25
CA ASP A 166 17.49 15.54 5.33
C ASP A 166 18.04 16.95 5.59
N THR A 167 18.53 17.56 4.50
CA THR A 167 19.05 18.93 4.43
C THR A 167 18.39 19.74 3.31
N LYS A 168 17.48 19.11 2.55
CA LYS A 168 16.89 19.71 1.35
C LYS A 168 15.50 20.27 1.64
N PHE A 169 14.68 19.50 2.35
CA PHE A 169 13.30 19.86 2.63
C PHE A 169 13.15 20.55 3.98
N ASN A 170 14.02 20.22 4.95
CA ASN A 170 14.06 20.81 6.28
C ASN A 170 12.68 20.76 6.96
N VAL A 171 12.06 19.59 6.88
CA VAL A 171 10.77 19.28 7.50
C VAL A 171 10.96 18.28 8.66
N PRO A 172 10.11 18.32 9.69
CA PRO A 172 10.16 17.41 10.84
C PRO A 172 9.56 16.04 10.50
N LYS A 173 10.06 15.43 9.41
CA LYS A 173 9.57 14.16 8.89
C LYS A 173 10.69 13.15 8.81
N GLY A 174 10.32 11.90 9.02
CA GLY A 174 11.18 10.73 8.86
C GLY A 174 10.67 9.82 7.75
N TYR A 175 11.60 9.06 7.17
CA TYR A 175 11.31 7.97 6.25
C TYR A 175 12.13 6.76 6.68
N VAL A 176 11.45 5.72 7.11
CA VAL A 176 12.07 4.47 7.56
C VAL A 176 11.59 3.35 6.65
N LYS A 177 12.51 2.75 5.91
CA LYS A 177 12.24 1.65 4.97
C LYS A 177 13.07 0.43 5.31
N TYR A 178 12.43 -0.72 5.35
CA TYR A 178 13.03 -2.03 5.44
C TYR A 178 12.68 -2.85 4.20
N HIS A 179 13.68 -3.51 3.65
CA HIS A 179 13.55 -4.55 2.65
C HIS A 179 13.94 -5.87 3.32
N LEU A 180 12.93 -6.70 3.59
CA LEU A 180 13.06 -8.01 4.22
C LEU A 180 13.14 -9.05 3.12
N LYS A 181 14.35 -9.44 2.74
CA LYS A 181 14.59 -10.33 1.60
C LYS A 181 14.64 -11.79 2.04
N SER A 182 14.04 -12.69 1.28
CA SER A 182 14.23 -14.14 1.49
C SER A 182 14.17 -14.90 0.15
N PRO A 183 15.13 -15.81 -0.13
CA PRO A 183 15.11 -16.58 -1.37
C PRO A 183 13.89 -17.52 -1.44
N MET A 184 13.32 -17.88 -0.30
CA MET A 184 12.20 -18.83 -0.25
C MET A 184 10.95 -18.36 -0.97
N VAL A 185 10.79 -17.03 -1.15
CA VAL A 185 9.60 -16.45 -1.78
C VAL A 185 9.40 -16.99 -3.20
N TYR A 186 10.49 -17.23 -3.94
CA TYR A 186 10.44 -17.60 -5.35
C TYR A 186 10.93 -19.05 -5.62
N GLU A 187 11.09 -19.87 -4.58
CA GLU A 187 11.50 -21.27 -4.73
C GLU A 187 10.47 -22.13 -5.48
N SER A 188 9.18 -21.78 -5.37
CA SER A 188 8.10 -22.52 -6.01
C SER A 188 6.84 -21.68 -6.19
N PRO A 189 5.91 -22.07 -7.10
CA PRO A 189 4.60 -21.44 -7.19
C PRO A 189 3.83 -21.44 -5.87
N LYS A 190 3.97 -22.50 -5.06
CA LYS A 190 3.38 -22.60 -3.72
C LYS A 190 3.96 -21.53 -2.80
N SER A 191 5.28 -21.37 -2.75
CA SER A 191 5.94 -20.36 -1.92
C SER A 191 5.51 -18.94 -2.27
N LEU A 192 5.45 -18.60 -3.56
CA LEU A 192 5.05 -17.26 -3.99
C LEU A 192 3.57 -17.00 -3.72
N ALA A 193 2.70 -18.01 -3.90
CA ALA A 193 1.29 -17.88 -3.56
C ALA A 193 1.07 -17.69 -2.05
N LEU A 194 1.81 -18.42 -1.19
CA LEU A 194 1.79 -18.23 0.26
C LEU A 194 2.32 -16.85 0.67
N PHE A 195 3.40 -16.36 0.02
CA PHE A 195 3.91 -15.01 0.25
C PHE A 195 2.88 -13.93 -0.11
N ASN A 196 2.18 -14.07 -1.25
CA ASN A 196 1.13 -13.13 -1.64
C ASN A 196 -0.06 -13.12 -0.66
N LEU A 197 -0.42 -14.29 -0.12
CA LEU A 197 -1.43 -14.39 0.95
C LEU A 197 -0.94 -13.72 2.23
N PHE A 198 0.30 -14.00 2.64
CA PHE A 198 0.93 -13.37 3.80
C PHE A 198 0.91 -11.83 3.71
N VAL A 199 1.35 -11.24 2.59
CA VAL A 199 1.37 -9.78 2.41
C VAL A 199 -0.04 -9.19 2.44
N ALA A 200 -1.01 -9.84 1.79
CA ALA A 200 -2.41 -9.37 1.78
C ALA A 200 -3.06 -9.44 3.16
N ILE A 201 -2.82 -10.51 3.92
CA ILE A 201 -3.33 -10.67 5.29
C ILE A 201 -2.63 -9.69 6.24
N LEU A 202 -1.32 -9.51 6.08
CA LEU A 202 -0.54 -8.55 6.88
C LEU A 202 -1.07 -7.12 6.67
N TYR A 203 -1.40 -6.75 5.44
CA TYR A 203 -2.02 -5.46 5.15
C TYR A 203 -3.35 -5.28 5.89
N GLN A 204 -4.22 -6.29 5.91
CA GLN A 204 -5.48 -6.24 6.68
C GLN A 204 -5.22 -6.10 8.18
N ASN A 205 -4.28 -6.88 8.73
CA ASN A 205 -3.90 -6.81 10.14
C ASN A 205 -3.30 -5.46 10.54
N ILE A 206 -2.66 -4.75 9.61
CA ILE A 206 -2.08 -3.42 9.85
C ILE A 206 -3.11 -2.30 9.71
N SER A 207 -4.05 -2.44 8.77
CA SER A 207 -4.95 -1.36 8.37
C SER A 207 -5.76 -0.77 9.52
N GLU A 208 -6.43 -1.60 10.32
CA GLU A 208 -7.26 -1.12 11.43
C GLU A 208 -6.43 -0.55 12.60
N PRO A 209 -5.42 -1.26 13.17
CA PRO A 209 -4.66 -0.74 14.30
C PRO A 209 -3.87 0.54 13.99
N THR A 210 -3.46 0.73 12.75
CA THR A 210 -2.68 1.91 12.32
C THR A 210 -3.55 3.03 11.75
N TYR A 211 -4.87 2.86 11.64
CA TYR A 211 -5.76 3.88 11.10
C TYR A 211 -5.65 5.24 11.82
N PRO A 212 -5.52 5.31 13.17
CA PRO A 212 -5.27 6.59 13.83
C PRO A 212 -3.94 7.24 13.40
N ALA A 213 -2.88 6.45 13.13
CA ALA A 213 -1.64 6.99 12.58
C ALA A 213 -1.86 7.55 11.16
N LEU A 214 -2.63 6.87 10.31
CA LEU A 214 -2.96 7.39 8.98
C LEU A 214 -3.64 8.76 9.06
N LEU A 215 -4.62 8.91 9.95
CA LEU A 215 -5.29 10.21 10.16
C LEU A 215 -4.31 11.29 10.60
N ALA A 216 -3.37 10.95 11.49
CA ALA A 216 -2.33 11.86 11.98
C ALA A 216 -1.21 12.19 10.97
N GLY A 217 -1.31 11.71 9.73
CA GLY A 217 -0.38 12.04 8.64
C GLY A 217 0.83 11.10 8.53
N TYR A 218 0.67 9.84 8.94
CA TYR A 218 1.66 8.79 8.70
C TYR A 218 1.22 7.90 7.54
N GLU A 219 2.15 7.52 6.68
CA GLU A 219 1.92 6.52 5.64
C GLU A 219 2.64 5.22 6.02
N ILE A 220 1.93 4.10 5.88
CA ILE A 220 2.49 2.76 6.10
C ILE A 220 2.37 1.99 4.79
N THR A 221 3.51 1.51 4.29
CA THR A 221 3.58 0.71 3.07
C THR A 221 4.03 -0.70 3.41
N THR A 222 3.22 -1.70 3.05
CA THR A 222 3.58 -3.13 3.08
C THR A 222 3.28 -3.77 1.73
N THR A 223 4.31 -3.98 0.91
CA THR A 223 4.15 -4.53 -0.44
C THR A 223 5.25 -5.52 -0.76
N SER A 224 5.01 -6.41 -1.72
CA SER A 224 6.12 -7.11 -2.37
C SER A 224 7.04 -6.11 -3.06
N ASP A 225 8.34 -6.43 -3.14
CA ASP A 225 9.31 -5.61 -3.85
C ASP A 225 9.20 -5.79 -5.37
N SER A 226 9.54 -4.74 -6.12
CA SER A 226 9.60 -4.78 -7.58
C SER A 226 10.69 -5.71 -8.12
N THR A 227 11.71 -5.99 -7.29
CA THR A 227 12.83 -6.89 -7.61
C THR A 227 12.55 -8.35 -7.29
N GLN A 228 11.35 -8.68 -6.81
CA GLN A 228 10.95 -10.06 -6.54
C GLN A 228 11.93 -10.80 -5.59
N THR A 229 12.20 -10.22 -4.44
CA THR A 229 13.07 -10.79 -3.41
C THR A 229 12.50 -10.77 -2.00
N GLY A 230 11.38 -10.11 -1.74
CA GLY A 230 10.72 -10.13 -0.42
C GLY A 230 9.74 -8.98 -0.16
N LEU A 231 9.64 -8.61 1.12
CA LEU A 231 8.68 -7.64 1.64
C LEU A 231 9.36 -6.27 1.80
N ILE A 232 8.72 -5.23 1.28
CA ILE A 232 9.00 -3.84 1.61
C ILE A 232 8.05 -3.43 2.73
N LEU A 233 8.63 -2.98 3.85
CA LEU A 233 7.93 -2.33 4.94
C LEU A 233 8.49 -0.91 5.06
N ALA A 234 7.65 0.10 4.88
CA ALA A 234 8.04 1.49 5.08
C ALA A 234 7.03 2.23 5.95
N VAL A 235 7.53 3.15 6.76
CA VAL A 235 6.74 4.11 7.53
C VAL A 235 7.34 5.49 7.31
N ASP A 236 6.49 6.44 6.97
CA ASP A 236 6.85 7.84 6.82
C ASP A 236 5.80 8.76 7.43
N GLY A 237 6.21 9.99 7.76
CA GLY A 237 5.39 10.94 8.52
C GLY A 237 6.24 11.78 9.47
N PHE A 238 5.60 12.41 10.45
CA PHE A 238 6.29 13.26 11.43
C PHE A 238 7.23 12.47 12.33
N ASP A 239 8.48 12.92 12.51
CA ASP A 239 9.49 12.08 13.17
C ASP A 239 9.21 11.81 14.66
N ASN A 240 8.40 12.66 15.32
CA ASN A 240 8.06 12.57 16.74
C ASN A 240 7.35 11.26 17.13
N LYS A 241 6.34 10.79 16.38
CA LYS A 241 5.62 9.52 16.67
C LYS A 241 5.92 8.38 15.71
N LEU A 242 6.80 8.60 14.72
CA LEU A 242 7.11 7.61 13.70
C LEU A 242 7.68 6.33 14.31
N LYS A 243 8.49 6.44 15.38
CA LYS A 243 9.04 5.28 16.08
C LYS A 243 7.95 4.41 16.70
N GLU A 244 6.94 5.00 17.33
CA GLU A 244 5.79 4.28 17.89
C GLU A 244 4.97 3.59 16.81
N VAL A 245 4.72 4.27 15.68
CA VAL A 245 4.03 3.67 14.52
C VAL A 245 4.83 2.49 13.97
N LEU A 246 6.14 2.65 13.80
CA LEU A 246 7.02 1.58 13.32
C LEU A 246 7.03 0.38 14.29
N ILE A 247 7.06 0.61 15.60
CA ILE A 247 6.98 -0.46 16.60
C ILE A 247 5.68 -1.23 16.44
N LEU A 248 4.54 -0.53 16.32
CA LEU A 248 3.23 -1.17 16.12
C LEU A 248 3.22 -2.04 14.86
N VAL A 249 3.71 -1.53 13.73
CA VAL A 249 3.77 -2.27 12.46
C VAL A 249 4.68 -3.50 12.57
N VAL A 250 5.85 -3.36 13.19
CA VAL A 250 6.79 -4.48 13.40
C VAL A 250 6.20 -5.52 14.35
N ASP A 251 5.47 -5.11 15.39
CA ASP A 251 4.81 -6.03 16.30
C ASP A 251 3.69 -6.82 15.60
N LEU A 252 2.93 -6.18 14.71
CA LEU A 252 1.92 -6.84 13.87
C LEU A 252 2.54 -7.80 12.84
N LEU A 253 3.72 -7.49 12.33
CA LEU A 253 4.51 -8.37 11.46
C LEU A 253 5.01 -9.61 12.22
N VAL A 254 5.60 -9.42 13.39
CA VAL A 254 6.20 -10.52 14.18
C VAL A 254 5.13 -11.41 14.81
N HIS A 255 4.03 -10.83 15.29
CA HIS A 255 2.89 -11.55 15.85
C HIS A 255 1.80 -11.74 14.81
N PHE A 256 2.19 -12.02 13.57
CA PHE A 256 1.26 -12.26 12.48
C PHE A 256 0.22 -13.30 12.87
N SER A 257 -1.05 -12.95 12.68
CA SER A 257 -2.18 -13.83 12.98
C SER A 257 -3.12 -13.92 11.77
N CYS A 258 -3.80 -15.04 11.67
CA CYS A 258 -4.74 -15.30 10.58
C CYS A 258 -5.83 -16.25 11.10
N THR A 259 -7.08 -15.82 11.00
CA THR A 259 -8.26 -16.65 11.28
C THR A 259 -8.62 -17.49 10.05
N ASP A 260 -9.38 -18.57 10.22
CA ASP A 260 -9.79 -19.41 9.09
C ASP A 260 -10.67 -18.62 8.09
N ASP A 261 -11.59 -17.78 8.58
CA ASP A 261 -12.44 -16.93 7.73
C ASP A 261 -11.65 -15.92 6.91
N MET A 262 -10.65 -15.28 7.54
CA MET A 262 -9.77 -14.32 6.87
C MET A 262 -8.92 -15.00 5.81
N PHE A 263 -8.40 -16.19 6.13
CA PHE A 263 -7.63 -17.01 5.18
C PHE A 263 -8.46 -17.34 3.95
N GLU A 264 -9.65 -17.92 4.11
CA GLU A 264 -10.49 -18.34 2.99
C GLU A 264 -11.00 -17.15 2.17
N SER A 265 -11.36 -16.04 2.83
CA SER A 265 -11.79 -14.81 2.14
C SER A 265 -10.68 -14.23 1.27
N ILE A 266 -9.48 -14.06 1.82
CA ILE A 266 -8.35 -13.48 1.07
C ILE A 266 -7.81 -14.46 0.02
N LYS A 267 -7.85 -15.78 0.29
CA LYS A 267 -7.53 -16.82 -0.69
C LYS A 267 -8.47 -16.75 -1.90
N ALA A 268 -9.77 -16.61 -1.68
CA ALA A 268 -10.74 -16.45 -2.76
C ALA A 268 -10.48 -15.17 -3.59
N GLU A 269 -10.22 -14.04 -2.92
CA GLU A 269 -9.92 -12.78 -3.61
C GLU A 269 -8.60 -12.85 -4.40
N GLN A 270 -7.55 -13.46 -3.84
CA GLN A 270 -6.28 -13.64 -4.55
C GLN A 270 -6.43 -14.55 -5.78
N LYS A 271 -7.22 -15.63 -5.67
CA LYS A 271 -7.52 -16.51 -6.80
C LYS A 271 -8.25 -15.74 -7.91
N LYS A 272 -9.24 -14.92 -7.55
CA LYS A 272 -9.95 -14.04 -8.47
C LYS A 272 -9.00 -13.02 -9.12
N GLY A 273 -8.07 -12.45 -8.36
CA GLY A 273 -7.02 -11.57 -8.87
C GLY A 273 -6.15 -12.24 -9.93
N TYR A 274 -5.70 -13.47 -9.69
CA TYR A 274 -4.94 -14.24 -10.68
C TYR A 274 -5.76 -14.53 -11.94
N HIS A 275 -7.02 -14.96 -11.80
CA HIS A 275 -7.92 -15.16 -12.93
C HIS A 275 -8.10 -13.87 -13.75
N ASN A 276 -8.36 -12.75 -13.08
CA ASN A 276 -8.56 -11.45 -13.71
C ASN A 276 -7.31 -10.97 -14.48
N ALA A 277 -6.11 -11.30 -14.01
CA ALA A 277 -4.88 -11.04 -14.75
C ALA A 277 -4.74 -11.96 -15.98
N ILE A 278 -5.13 -13.23 -15.86
CA ILE A 278 -5.04 -14.22 -16.94
C ILE A 278 -6.01 -13.91 -18.11
N ILE A 279 -7.18 -13.36 -17.83
CA ILE A 279 -8.17 -13.04 -18.87
C ILE A 279 -7.91 -11.70 -19.60
N LYS A 280 -6.95 -10.90 -19.11
CA LYS A 280 -6.59 -9.60 -19.71
C LYS A 280 -5.47 -9.78 -20.73
N PRO A 281 -5.70 -9.48 -22.04
CA PRO A 281 -4.69 -9.69 -23.08
C PRO A 281 -3.38 -8.95 -22.85
N ASP A 282 -3.41 -7.74 -22.28
CA ASP A 282 -2.22 -6.93 -22.02
C ASP A 282 -1.37 -7.50 -20.89
N GLU A 283 -2.00 -8.00 -19.82
CA GLU A 283 -1.33 -8.67 -18.71
C GLU A 283 -0.70 -9.99 -19.14
N VAL A 284 -1.39 -10.79 -19.96
CA VAL A 284 -0.81 -12.02 -20.53
C VAL A 284 0.39 -11.70 -21.43
N ALA A 285 0.30 -10.68 -22.29
CA ALA A 285 1.41 -10.29 -23.15
C ALA A 285 2.64 -9.80 -22.35
N LYS A 286 2.43 -9.00 -21.30
CA LYS A 286 3.48 -8.60 -20.35
C LYS A 286 4.08 -9.80 -19.61
N MET A 287 3.24 -10.74 -19.16
CA MET A 287 3.65 -11.95 -18.47
C MET A 287 4.52 -12.85 -19.35
N LEU A 288 4.14 -13.06 -20.61
CA LEU A 288 4.92 -13.85 -21.57
C LEU A 288 6.29 -13.22 -21.82
N ARG A 289 6.38 -11.89 -21.90
CA ARG A 289 7.66 -11.20 -21.99
C ARG A 289 8.56 -11.58 -20.82
N TRP A 290 8.04 -11.56 -19.59
CA TRP A 290 8.81 -11.93 -18.41
C TRP A 290 9.24 -13.40 -18.43
N VAL A 291 8.35 -14.33 -18.78
CA VAL A 291 8.69 -15.76 -18.93
C VAL A 291 9.85 -15.98 -19.90
N LEU A 292 9.91 -15.22 -20.99
CA LEU A 292 10.97 -15.33 -21.99
C LEU A 292 12.28 -14.69 -21.55
N THR A 293 12.23 -13.69 -20.66
CA THR A 293 13.41 -12.94 -20.23
C THR A 293 13.97 -13.39 -18.89
N GLU A 294 13.16 -13.93 -17.99
CA GLU A 294 13.52 -14.25 -16.61
C GLU A 294 13.45 -15.77 -16.36
N PRO A 295 14.59 -16.44 -16.08
CA PRO A 295 14.65 -17.91 -15.97
C PRO A 295 13.74 -18.56 -14.92
N HIS A 296 13.36 -17.81 -13.89
CA HIS A 296 12.61 -18.30 -12.73
C HIS A 296 11.28 -17.57 -12.53
N TYR A 297 10.73 -16.97 -13.59
CA TYR A 297 9.48 -16.24 -13.48
C TYR A 297 8.29 -17.17 -13.21
N ILE A 298 7.60 -16.94 -12.09
CA ILE A 298 6.39 -17.67 -11.71
C ILE A 298 5.16 -16.91 -12.19
N THR A 299 4.39 -17.52 -13.09
CA THR A 299 3.24 -16.88 -13.74
C THR A 299 2.01 -16.78 -12.84
N HIS A 300 1.02 -15.99 -13.27
CA HIS A 300 -0.30 -15.99 -12.62
C HIS A 300 -0.99 -17.36 -12.76
N ILE A 301 -0.72 -18.08 -13.84
CA ILE A 301 -1.25 -19.43 -14.09
C ILE A 301 -0.70 -20.42 -13.06
N ASP A 302 0.61 -20.41 -12.82
CA ASP A 302 1.25 -21.30 -11.85
C ASP A 302 0.68 -21.10 -10.44
N ARG A 303 0.49 -19.84 -10.04
CA ARG A 303 -0.12 -19.48 -8.75
C ARG A 303 -1.60 -19.85 -8.68
N TYR A 304 -2.34 -19.65 -9.76
CA TYR A 304 -3.76 -20.04 -9.85
C TYR A 304 -3.95 -21.55 -9.72
N GLN A 305 -3.03 -22.37 -10.25
CA GLN A 305 -3.11 -23.83 -10.18
C GLN A 305 -2.88 -24.38 -8.75
N VAL A 306 -2.05 -23.71 -7.95
CA VAL A 306 -1.71 -24.20 -6.60
C VAL A 306 -2.58 -23.62 -5.49
N ILE A 307 -3.20 -22.45 -5.70
CA ILE A 307 -3.85 -21.69 -4.62
C ILE A 307 -4.92 -22.50 -3.87
N ASP A 308 -5.72 -23.31 -4.58
CA ASP A 308 -6.80 -24.11 -3.97
C ASP A 308 -6.27 -25.12 -2.94
N SER A 309 -5.06 -25.65 -3.15
CA SER A 309 -4.43 -26.65 -2.28
C SER A 309 -3.83 -26.07 -1.01
N LEU A 310 -3.69 -24.74 -0.92
CA LEU A 310 -3.06 -24.08 0.23
C LEU A 310 -3.99 -24.08 1.43
N THR A 311 -3.41 -24.36 2.60
CA THR A 311 -4.11 -24.32 3.89
C THR A 311 -3.58 -23.20 4.77
N ARG A 312 -4.37 -22.80 5.79
CA ARG A 312 -3.90 -21.85 6.80
C ARG A 312 -2.65 -22.34 7.52
N ALA A 313 -2.52 -23.64 7.75
CA ALA A 313 -1.34 -24.24 8.37
C ALA A 313 -0.08 -24.04 7.50
N ASP A 314 -0.19 -24.22 6.17
CA ASP A 314 0.92 -23.94 5.24
C ASP A 314 1.35 -22.48 5.33
N LEU A 315 0.39 -21.55 5.43
CA LEU A 315 0.68 -20.12 5.57
C LEU A 315 1.42 -19.81 6.87
N MET A 316 0.93 -20.31 8.01
CA MET A 316 1.58 -20.04 9.31
C MET A 316 3.00 -20.62 9.38
N ASP A 317 3.23 -21.81 8.83
CA ASP A 317 4.57 -22.40 8.70
C ASP A 317 5.46 -21.57 7.78
N PHE A 318 4.94 -21.12 6.63
CA PHE A 318 5.67 -20.27 5.71
C PHE A 318 6.11 -18.96 6.36
N VAL A 319 5.23 -18.29 7.12
CA VAL A 319 5.56 -17.02 7.79
C VAL A 319 6.64 -17.20 8.87
N ASP A 320 6.55 -18.23 9.72
CA ASP A 320 7.59 -18.50 10.73
C ASP A 320 8.95 -18.75 10.06
N ARG A 321 8.98 -19.57 9.00
CA ARG A 321 10.22 -19.81 8.24
C ARG A 321 10.70 -18.53 7.57
N TYR A 322 9.84 -17.76 6.94
CA TYR A 322 10.20 -16.53 6.25
C TYR A 322 10.87 -15.54 7.22
N LEU A 323 10.27 -15.31 8.39
CA LEU A 323 10.80 -14.37 9.39
C LEU A 323 12.13 -14.82 10.03
N ARG A 324 12.49 -16.09 9.95
CA ARG A 324 13.79 -16.63 10.43
C ARG A 324 14.88 -16.63 9.35
N ASN A 325 14.54 -16.39 8.09
CA ASN A 325 15.47 -16.50 6.97
C ASN A 325 15.47 -15.20 6.15
N LEU A 326 15.86 -14.10 6.79
CA LEU A 326 15.89 -12.77 6.18
C LEU A 326 17.32 -12.26 5.94
N VAL A 327 17.49 -11.58 4.82
CA VAL A 327 18.54 -10.57 4.63
C VAL A 327 17.87 -9.20 4.62
N ILE A 328 18.29 -8.33 5.53
CA ILE A 328 17.63 -7.06 5.82
C ILE A 328 18.46 -5.93 5.24
N LYS A 329 17.85 -5.12 4.38
CA LYS A 329 18.39 -3.81 4.00
C LYS A 329 17.46 -2.73 4.49
N SER A 330 18.00 -1.74 5.17
CA SER A 330 17.22 -0.63 5.71
C SER A 330 17.77 0.71 5.27
N LEU A 331 16.87 1.66 5.06
CA LEU A 331 17.17 3.07 4.82
C LEU A 331 16.39 3.90 5.83
N ILE A 332 17.10 4.67 6.63
CA ILE A 332 16.51 5.66 7.53
C ILE A 332 16.99 7.04 7.08
N MET A 333 16.05 7.90 6.72
CA MET A 333 16.34 9.27 6.32
C MET A 333 15.33 10.26 6.88
N GLY A 334 15.66 11.56 6.84
CA GLY A 334 14.79 12.63 7.33
C GLY A 334 15.37 13.33 8.56
N ASN A 335 14.49 13.71 9.49
CA ASN A 335 14.82 14.43 10.72
C ASN A 335 15.31 13.50 11.84
N TYR A 336 16.41 12.78 11.57
CA TYR A 336 17.07 11.91 12.53
C TYR A 336 18.57 12.20 12.59
N SER A 337 19.15 12.08 13.76
CA SER A 337 20.58 11.89 13.95
C SER A 337 21.01 10.48 13.55
N LYS A 338 22.32 10.30 13.32
CA LYS A 338 22.90 8.99 13.00
C LYS A 338 22.68 7.98 14.13
N GLN A 339 22.74 8.41 15.39
CA GLN A 339 22.55 7.53 16.54
C GLN A 339 21.09 7.07 16.66
N GLU A 340 20.12 7.97 16.48
CA GLU A 340 18.70 7.59 16.48
C GLU A 340 18.39 6.56 15.39
N ALA A 341 18.98 6.70 14.20
CA ALA A 341 18.83 5.71 13.13
C ALA A 341 19.38 4.33 13.55
N ILE A 342 20.53 4.28 14.22
CA ILE A 342 21.09 3.03 14.76
C ILE A 342 20.17 2.45 15.84
N ASP A 343 19.65 3.27 16.73
CA ASP A 343 18.78 2.82 17.83
C ASP A 343 17.45 2.27 17.31
N ILE A 344 16.84 2.94 16.32
CA ILE A 344 15.65 2.46 15.60
C ILE A 344 15.94 1.12 14.94
N HIS A 345 17.08 1.00 14.24
CA HIS A 345 17.47 -0.22 13.56
C HIS A 345 17.66 -1.38 14.53
N ASN A 346 18.41 -1.18 15.61
CA ASN A 346 18.63 -2.20 16.63
C ASN A 346 17.32 -2.61 17.32
N MET A 347 16.41 -1.67 17.56
CA MET A 347 15.08 -1.96 18.10
C MET A 347 14.29 -2.89 17.19
N VAL A 348 14.24 -2.61 15.88
CA VAL A 348 13.54 -3.48 14.92
C VAL A 348 14.19 -4.85 14.86
N LEU A 349 15.53 -4.92 14.77
CA LEU A 349 16.24 -6.20 14.75
C LEU A 349 16.00 -7.03 16.02
N SER A 350 15.88 -6.39 17.18
CA SER A 350 15.63 -7.09 18.45
C SER A 350 14.23 -7.70 18.57
N LYS A 351 13.26 -7.22 17.80
CA LYS A 351 11.89 -7.76 17.75
C LYS A 351 11.77 -8.94 16.78
N LEU A 352 12.62 -9.00 15.76
CA LEU A 352 12.60 -10.10 14.79
C LEU A 352 13.09 -11.41 15.45
N PRO A 353 12.58 -12.57 15.00
CA PRO A 353 13.10 -13.86 15.44
C PRO A 353 14.60 -13.99 15.20
N GLN A 354 15.25 -14.88 15.94
CA GLN A 354 16.64 -15.22 15.68
C GLN A 354 16.81 -15.71 14.24
N GLN A 355 17.70 -15.06 13.50
CA GLN A 355 17.94 -15.34 12.09
C GLN A 355 18.82 -16.58 11.92
N ASN A 356 18.47 -17.42 10.96
CA ASN A 356 19.33 -18.48 10.44
C ASN A 356 20.41 -17.87 9.55
N PRO A 357 21.64 -18.43 9.53
CA PRO A 357 22.71 -17.93 8.65
C PRO A 357 22.28 -17.91 7.17
N LEU A 358 22.24 -16.72 6.60
CA LEU A 358 21.88 -16.45 5.21
C LEU A 358 22.71 -15.28 4.71
N GLU A 359 23.47 -15.49 3.65
CA GLU A 359 24.28 -14.43 3.03
C GLU A 359 23.54 -13.76 1.88
N GLU A 360 23.88 -12.50 1.61
CA GLU A 360 23.30 -11.74 0.50
C GLU A 360 23.62 -12.34 -0.88
N THR A 361 24.69 -13.13 -0.98
CA THR A 361 25.12 -13.81 -2.22
C THR A 361 24.06 -14.75 -2.78
N VAL A 362 23.14 -15.27 -1.95
CA VAL A 362 22.06 -16.17 -2.38
C VAL A 362 21.10 -15.50 -3.37
N PHE A 363 21.01 -14.16 -3.36
CA PHE A 363 20.15 -13.43 -4.29
C PHE A 363 20.79 -13.19 -5.67
N GLN A 364 22.09 -13.46 -5.87
CA GLN A 364 22.79 -13.14 -7.12
C GLN A 364 22.29 -13.93 -8.34
N THR A 365 21.67 -15.09 -8.13
CA THR A 365 21.09 -15.91 -9.23
C THR A 365 19.75 -15.37 -9.73
N HIS A 366 19.03 -14.58 -8.92
CA HIS A 366 17.72 -14.03 -9.27
C HIS A 366 17.82 -12.77 -10.13
N ASP A 367 18.99 -12.14 -10.20
CA ASP A 367 19.24 -10.92 -10.99
C ASP A 367 19.65 -11.21 -12.46
N LEU A 368 19.51 -12.45 -12.92
CA LEU A 368 19.95 -12.88 -14.27
C LEU A 368 18.79 -12.82 -15.28
N VAL A 369 19.06 -12.21 -16.43
CA VAL A 369 18.13 -12.15 -17.58
C VAL A 369 18.67 -13.01 -18.72
N HIS A 370 17.80 -13.75 -19.41
CA HIS A 370 18.15 -14.49 -20.61
C HIS A 370 18.71 -13.58 -21.70
N LYS A 371 19.87 -13.95 -22.24
CA LYS A 371 20.41 -13.34 -23.45
C LYS A 371 19.61 -13.85 -24.66
N LEU A 372 18.77 -13.00 -25.22
CA LEU A 372 17.98 -13.36 -26.41
C LEU A 372 18.88 -13.51 -27.66
N PRO A 373 18.50 -14.39 -28.62
CA PRO A 373 19.20 -14.51 -29.89
C PRO A 373 19.19 -13.22 -30.71
N GLN A 374 20.15 -13.04 -31.62
CA GLN A 374 20.27 -11.86 -32.50
C GLN A 374 19.32 -11.90 -33.72
N SER A 375 18.14 -12.48 -33.56
CA SER A 375 17.12 -12.61 -34.60
C SER A 375 15.76 -12.17 -34.08
N SER A 376 14.87 -11.75 -34.99
CA SER A 376 13.49 -11.47 -34.63
C SER A 376 12.75 -12.77 -34.34
N HIS A 377 12.10 -12.81 -33.18
CA HIS A 377 11.23 -13.91 -32.77
C HIS A 377 9.84 -13.37 -32.48
N TYR A 378 8.83 -14.17 -32.80
CA TYR A 378 7.44 -13.85 -32.54
C TYR A 378 6.83 -15.01 -31.78
N CYS A 379 6.10 -14.68 -30.71
CA CYS A 379 5.31 -15.63 -29.95
C CYS A 379 3.86 -15.18 -30.05
N GLN A 380 2.99 -16.06 -30.52
CA GLN A 380 1.55 -15.82 -30.55
C GLN A 380 0.90 -16.82 -29.62
N VAL A 381 0.09 -16.32 -28.69
CA VAL A 381 -0.70 -17.12 -27.76
C VAL A 381 -2.17 -16.71 -27.94
N PRO A 382 -3.10 -17.67 -28.09
CA PRO A 382 -4.52 -17.36 -28.15
C PRO A 382 -4.97 -16.65 -26.87
N SER A 383 -5.94 -15.75 -26.98
CA SER A 383 -6.58 -15.13 -25.81
C SER A 383 -7.15 -16.23 -24.91
N LEU A 384 -6.86 -16.12 -23.60
CA LEU A 384 -7.47 -16.96 -22.58
C LEU A 384 -8.87 -16.45 -22.17
N ASN A 385 -9.28 -15.30 -22.71
CA ASN A 385 -10.65 -14.81 -22.68
C ASN A 385 -11.30 -14.99 -24.08
N PRO A 386 -12.15 -16.02 -24.27
CA PRO A 386 -12.76 -16.31 -25.57
C PRO A 386 -13.79 -15.26 -26.01
N GLU A 387 -14.35 -14.49 -25.07
CA GLU A 387 -15.32 -13.42 -25.33
C GLU A 387 -14.63 -12.06 -25.58
N GLY A 388 -13.31 -11.99 -25.36
CA GLY A 388 -12.53 -10.77 -25.53
C GLY A 388 -12.44 -10.34 -26.98
N THR A 389 -12.79 -9.08 -27.26
CA THR A 389 -12.70 -8.46 -28.60
C THR A 389 -11.37 -7.74 -28.85
N ILE A 390 -10.52 -7.66 -27.83
CA ILE A 390 -9.27 -6.91 -27.85
C ILE A 390 -8.09 -7.87 -28.04
N SER A 391 -7.19 -7.52 -28.96
CA SER A 391 -5.86 -8.14 -29.06
C SER A 391 -4.79 -7.17 -28.53
N CYS A 392 -3.69 -7.73 -28.01
CA CYS A 392 -2.56 -6.95 -27.53
C CYS A 392 -1.27 -7.42 -28.19
N ILE A 393 -0.38 -6.48 -28.51
CA ILE A 393 0.96 -6.73 -29.01
C ILE A 393 1.94 -6.04 -28.10
N VAL A 394 2.92 -6.77 -27.57
CA VAL A 394 4.04 -6.24 -26.81
C VAL A 394 5.32 -6.43 -27.61
N ASN A 395 5.92 -5.32 -28.04
CA ASN A 395 7.23 -5.32 -28.69
C ASN A 395 8.32 -5.12 -27.64
N TYR A 396 9.22 -6.10 -27.51
CA TYR A 396 10.36 -6.02 -26.59
C TYR A 396 11.68 -6.06 -27.36
N TYR A 397 12.46 -4.99 -27.22
CA TYR A 397 13.77 -4.85 -27.85
C TYR A 397 14.87 -5.02 -26.81
N HIS A 398 15.51 -6.19 -26.78
CA HIS A 398 16.54 -6.51 -25.79
C HIS A 398 17.87 -5.83 -26.16
N SER A 399 18.28 -4.82 -25.39
CA SER A 399 19.59 -4.19 -25.53
C SER A 399 20.68 -4.99 -24.83
N ARG A 400 21.96 -4.79 -25.20
CA ARG A 400 23.10 -5.35 -24.46
C ARG A 400 23.06 -4.95 -22.97
N PRO A 401 23.75 -5.68 -22.06
CA PRO A 401 23.85 -5.30 -20.65
C PRO A 401 24.08 -3.81 -20.49
N GLY A 402 23.21 -3.20 -19.67
CA GLY A 402 23.15 -1.77 -19.47
C GLY A 402 24.46 -1.26 -18.85
N ASP A 403 24.98 -0.19 -19.44
CA ASP A 403 25.91 0.71 -18.78
C ASP A 403 25.28 2.10 -18.79
N LEU A 404 25.88 3.06 -18.07
CA LEU A 404 25.34 4.41 -17.99
C LEU A 404 25.03 5.00 -19.37
N LYS A 405 25.92 4.79 -20.34
CA LYS A 405 25.75 5.30 -21.71
C LYS A 405 24.56 4.68 -22.41
N LYS A 406 24.41 3.35 -22.37
CA LYS A 406 23.28 2.64 -22.99
C LYS A 406 21.96 2.98 -22.34
N THR A 407 21.92 3.10 -21.02
CA THR A 407 20.70 3.53 -20.32
C THR A 407 20.27 4.92 -20.81
N CYS A 408 21.20 5.88 -20.90
CA CYS A 408 20.91 7.19 -21.47
C CYS A 408 20.44 7.13 -22.93
N LEU A 409 21.07 6.30 -23.77
CA LEU A 409 20.66 6.13 -25.17
C LEU A 409 19.25 5.55 -25.29
N ASN A 410 18.93 4.54 -24.48
CA ASN A 410 17.59 3.94 -24.45
C ASN A 410 16.54 4.96 -23.96
N SER A 411 16.86 5.77 -22.95
CA SER A 411 15.97 6.84 -22.48
C SER A 411 15.75 7.92 -23.54
N LEU A 412 16.79 8.29 -24.31
CA LEU A 412 16.65 9.24 -25.43
C LEU A 412 15.76 8.69 -26.54
N LEU A 413 15.90 7.41 -26.89
CA LEU A 413 15.03 6.74 -27.87
C LEU A 413 13.57 6.65 -27.41
N GLN A 414 13.31 6.63 -26.11
CA GLN A 414 11.94 6.64 -25.57
C GLN A 414 11.33 8.06 -25.56
N ALA A 415 12.17 9.10 -25.48
CA ALA A 415 11.73 10.49 -25.45
C ALA A 415 11.55 11.11 -26.86
N SER A 416 12.12 10.48 -27.89
CA SER A 416 11.92 10.82 -29.31
C SER A 416 10.67 10.15 -29.87
#